data_AF-A0A925KA96-F1
#
_entry.id   AF-A0A925KA96-F1
#
_cell.length_a   1.000
_cell.length_b   1.000
_cell.length_c   1.000
_cell.angle_alpha   90.00
_cell.angle_beta   90.00
_cell.angle_gamma   90.00
#
_symmetry.space_group_name_H-M   'P 1'
#
loop_
_entity.id
_entity.type
_entity.pdbx_description
1 polymer ?
#
loop_
_entity_poly.entity_id
_entity_poly.type
_entity_poly.pdbx_seq_one_letter_code
_entity_poly.pdbx_strand_id
1 'polypeptide(L)'
;MSTPIVHNIRHSLVQHKLTLMRQKDRSTNNFRRLLHEISMLMAYEVTRDMPTQMVEIETPVDTMQAPMIDGKKTLFVVIMRAGSVAGVGRVKETRPK
;
A
#
# COMPACT_ATOMS: atom_id res chain seq x y z
N MET A 1 -7.17 30.52 -7.84
CA MET A 1 -6.24 29.37 -7.65
C MET A 1 -6.95 28.35 -6.79
N SER A 2 -7.19 27.14 -7.29
CA SER A 2 -7.81 26.07 -6.52
C SER A 2 -6.76 25.43 -5.60
N THR A 3 -7.08 25.27 -4.33
CA THR A 3 -6.20 24.64 -3.34
C THR A 3 -6.03 23.14 -3.68
N PRO A 4 -4.81 22.60 -3.71
CA PRO A 4 -4.62 21.18 -3.98
C PRO A 4 -5.22 20.32 -2.87
N ILE A 5 -5.86 19.22 -3.24
CA ILE A 5 -6.40 18.24 -2.30
C ILE A 5 -5.21 17.48 -1.67
N VAL A 6 -5.05 17.59 -0.36
CA VAL A 6 -3.98 16.91 0.39
C VAL A 6 -4.61 16.01 1.46
N HIS A 7 -4.33 14.72 1.39
CA HIS A 7 -4.73 13.75 2.40
C HIS A 7 -3.59 13.50 3.39
N ASN A 8 -3.79 13.83 4.67
CA ASN A 8 -2.79 13.65 5.72
C ASN A 8 -3.02 12.35 6.49
N ILE A 9 -2.09 11.40 6.36
CA ILE A 9 -2.13 10.10 7.03
C ILE A 9 -1.69 10.26 8.49
N ARG A 10 -2.65 10.23 9.42
CA ARG A 10 -2.42 10.46 10.87
C ARG A 10 -2.19 9.18 11.70
N HIS A 11 -1.91 8.06 11.07
CA HIS A 11 -1.73 6.78 11.77
C HIS A 11 -0.50 6.77 12.69
N SER A 12 -0.65 6.33 13.95
CA SER A 12 0.42 6.38 14.97
C SER A 12 1.70 5.65 14.56
N LEU A 13 1.59 4.50 13.87
CA LEU A 13 2.76 3.78 13.36
C LEU A 13 3.51 4.54 12.27
N VAL A 14 2.80 5.30 11.42
CA VAL A 14 3.44 6.12 10.37
C VAL A 14 4.24 7.24 11.02
N GLN A 15 3.65 7.94 12.00
CA GLN A 15 4.35 8.99 12.73
C GLN A 15 5.56 8.45 13.51
N HIS A 16 5.40 7.32 14.21
CA HIS A 16 6.50 6.69 14.94
C HIS A 16 7.67 6.33 14.01
N LYS A 17 7.40 5.61 12.91
CA LYS A 17 8.44 5.21 11.94
C LYS A 17 9.06 6.42 11.24
N LEU A 18 8.28 7.44 10.94
CA LEU A 18 8.78 8.69 10.35
C LEU A 18 9.75 9.40 11.30
N THR A 19 9.44 9.45 12.60
CA THR A 19 10.35 10.00 13.62
C THR A 19 11.66 9.22 13.66
N LEU A 20 11.59 7.88 13.67
CA LEU A 20 12.79 7.04 13.60
C LEU A 20 13.59 7.26 12.33
N MET A 21 12.93 7.41 11.18
CA MET A 21 13.57 7.63 9.89
C MET A 21 14.27 9.00 9.79
N ARG A 22 13.77 10.01 10.51
CA ARG A 22 14.35 11.36 10.57
C ARG A 22 15.57 11.49 11.49
N GLN A 23 15.86 10.49 12.32
CA GLN A 23 17.02 10.51 13.21
C GLN A 23 18.31 10.46 12.38
N LYS A 24 19.18 11.48 12.57
CA LYS A 24 20.43 11.66 11.81
C LYS A 24 21.38 10.46 11.92
N ASP A 25 21.46 9.84 13.10
CA ASP A 25 22.45 8.81 13.40
C ASP A 25 22.01 7.39 12.95
N ARG A 26 20.95 7.28 12.14
CA ARG A 26 20.45 6.00 11.66
C ARG A 26 21.31 5.43 10.55
N SER A 27 21.53 4.13 10.61
CA SER A 27 22.20 3.40 9.53
C SER A 27 21.35 3.42 8.25
N THR A 28 22.04 3.39 7.10
CA THR A 28 21.43 3.37 5.77
C THR A 28 20.51 2.17 5.56
N ASN A 29 20.82 1.02 6.16
CA ASN A 29 19.98 -0.18 6.11
C ASN A 29 18.63 0.05 6.83
N ASN A 30 18.69 0.57 8.06
CA ASN A 30 17.47 0.86 8.83
C ASN A 30 16.61 1.94 8.18
N PHE A 31 17.22 2.97 7.57
CA PHE A 31 16.48 3.98 6.80
C PHE A 31 15.70 3.33 5.65
N ARG A 32 16.34 2.47 4.84
CA ARG A 32 15.69 1.79 3.71
C ARG A 32 14.54 0.89 4.16
N ARG A 33 14.74 0.15 5.26
CA ARG A 33 13.69 -0.67 5.86
C ARG A 33 12.49 0.16 6.32
N LEU A 34 12.72 1.24 7.06
CA LEU A 34 11.66 2.13 7.53
C LEU A 34 10.90 2.77 6.37
N LEU A 35 11.61 3.19 5.32
CA LEU A 35 10.99 3.74 4.11
C LEU A 35 10.03 2.73 3.47
N HIS A 36 10.48 1.48 3.29
CA HIS A 36 9.63 0.40 2.76
C HIS A 36 8.41 0.13 3.65
N GLU A 37 8.59 0.08 4.97
CA GLU A 37 7.49 -0.12 5.92
C GLU A 37 6.47 1.03 5.89
N ILE A 38 6.93 2.28 5.78
CA ILE A 38 6.04 3.44 5.63
C ILE A 38 5.30 3.39 4.30
N SER A 39 5.99 3.04 3.20
CA SER A 39 5.36 2.94 1.87
C SER A 39 4.22 1.91 1.84
N MET A 40 4.38 0.77 2.52
CA MET A 40 3.31 -0.22 2.65
C MET A 40 2.10 0.31 3.44
N LEU A 41 2.35 1.03 4.54
CA LEU A 41 1.27 1.64 5.33
C LEU A 41 0.53 2.73 4.53
N MET A 42 1.25 3.51 3.73
CA MET A 42 0.65 4.49 2.84
C MET A 42 -0.17 3.83 1.73
N ALA A 43 0.34 2.75 1.14
CA ALA A 43 -0.38 2.01 0.11
C ALA A 43 -1.71 1.49 0.64
N TYR A 44 -1.71 0.88 1.84
CA TYR A 44 -2.93 0.42 2.50
C TYR A 44 -3.98 1.53 2.65
N GLU A 45 -3.57 2.71 3.13
CA GLU A 45 -4.48 3.83 3.33
C GLU A 45 -5.04 4.37 2.00
N VAL A 46 -4.21 4.46 0.96
CA VAL A 46 -4.63 4.93 -0.37
C VAL A 46 -5.55 3.94 -1.07
N THR A 47 -5.40 2.63 -0.82
CA THR A 47 -6.24 1.58 -1.40
C THR A 47 -7.52 1.29 -0.60
N ARG A 48 -7.79 2.04 0.48
CA ARG A 48 -8.92 1.78 1.39
C ARG A 48 -10.28 1.78 0.69
N ASP A 49 -10.47 2.68 -0.27
CA ASP A 49 -11.75 2.88 -0.97
C ASP A 49 -11.80 2.16 -2.34
N MET A 50 -10.95 1.15 -2.55
CA MET A 50 -10.97 0.39 -3.81
C MET A 50 -12.27 -0.40 -3.96
N PRO A 51 -12.89 -0.39 -5.16
CA PRO A 51 -14.12 -1.13 -5.41
C PRO A 51 -13.88 -2.64 -5.25
N THR A 52 -14.90 -3.34 -4.77
CA THR A 52 -14.91 -4.80 -4.64
C THR A 52 -16.14 -5.38 -5.33
N GLN A 53 -16.02 -6.63 -5.77
CA GLN A 53 -17.08 -7.44 -6.37
C GLN A 53 -17.22 -8.75 -5.61
N MET A 54 -18.44 -9.29 -5.53
CA MET A 54 -18.70 -10.59 -4.90
C MET A 54 -18.41 -11.71 -5.91
N VAL A 55 -17.52 -12.62 -5.54
CA VAL A 55 -17.15 -13.79 -6.35
C VAL A 55 -17.48 -15.05 -5.56
N GLU A 56 -18.02 -16.04 -6.26
CA GLU A 56 -18.28 -17.37 -5.68
C GLU A 56 -16.97 -18.12 -5.51
N ILE A 57 -16.69 -18.57 -4.29
CA ILE A 57 -15.50 -19.37 -3.97
C ILE A 57 -15.90 -20.64 -3.22
N GLU A 58 -15.14 -21.71 -3.44
CA GLU A 58 -15.25 -22.95 -2.68
C GLU A 58 -14.26 -22.89 -1.51
N THR A 59 -14.77 -22.94 -0.28
CA THR A 59 -13.93 -23.13 0.91
C THR A 59 -13.86 -24.61 1.26
N PRO A 60 -12.90 -25.07 2.09
CA PRO A 60 -12.86 -26.47 2.53
C PRO A 60 -14.12 -26.98 3.25
N VAL A 61 -15.05 -26.09 3.60
CA VAL A 61 -16.28 -26.41 4.34
C VAL A 61 -17.53 -26.24 3.46
N ASP A 62 -17.66 -25.15 2.73
CA ASP A 62 -18.83 -24.88 1.85
C ASP A 62 -18.53 -23.79 0.79
N THR A 63 -19.41 -23.64 -0.20
CA THR A 63 -19.37 -22.52 -1.16
C THR A 63 -19.89 -21.23 -0.55
N MET A 64 -19.23 -20.10 -0.83
CA MET A 64 -19.67 -18.79 -0.34
C MET A 64 -19.29 -17.65 -1.27
N GLN A 65 -20.04 -16.54 -1.17
CA GLN A 65 -19.73 -15.29 -1.84
C GLN A 65 -18.70 -14.49 -1.03
N ALA A 66 -17.53 -14.22 -1.61
CA ALA A 66 -16.46 -13.45 -0.96
C ALA A 66 -16.15 -12.15 -1.73
N PRO A 67 -15.80 -11.05 -1.03
CA PRO A 67 -15.41 -9.81 -1.68
C PRO A 67 -14.00 -9.93 -2.28
N MET A 68 -13.88 -9.60 -3.57
CA MET A 68 -12.63 -9.53 -4.31
C MET A 68 -12.45 -8.13 -4.88
N ILE A 69 -11.22 -7.61 -4.93
CA ILE A 69 -10.93 -6.30 -5.52
C ILE A 69 -11.41 -6.30 -6.99
N ASP A 70 -12.20 -5.30 -7.35
CA ASP A 70 -12.72 -5.12 -8.70
C ASP A 70 -11.57 -4.77 -9.65
N GLY A 71 -11.58 -5.37 -10.84
CA GLY A 71 -10.47 -5.61 -11.76
C GLY A 71 -9.83 -4.38 -12.42
N LYS A 72 -9.90 -3.21 -11.79
CA LYS A 72 -9.25 -1.99 -12.25
C LYS A 72 -7.74 -2.14 -12.03
N LYS A 73 -7.04 -2.38 -13.15
CA LYS A 73 -5.58 -2.47 -13.24
C LYS A 73 -4.92 -1.29 -12.53
N THR A 74 -4.56 -1.48 -11.27
CA THR A 74 -3.88 -0.47 -10.46
C THR A 74 -2.39 -0.55 -10.76
N LEU A 75 -1.81 0.59 -11.18
CA LEU A 75 -0.40 0.69 -11.51
C LEU A 75 0.33 1.51 -10.46
N PHE A 76 1.35 0.92 -9.85
CA PHE A 76 2.31 1.65 -9.02
C PHE A 76 3.46 2.15 -9.90
N VAL A 77 3.55 3.48 -10.06
CA VAL A 77 4.64 4.12 -10.80
C VAL A 77 5.67 4.66 -9.79
N VAL A 78 6.92 4.30 -10.00
CA VAL A 78 8.03 4.67 -9.12
C VAL A 78 8.94 5.67 -9.83
N ILE A 79 9.18 6.83 -9.20
CA ILE A 79 10.12 7.83 -9.69
C ILE A 79 11.53 7.49 -9.18
N MET A 80 12.46 7.29 -10.12
CA MET A 80 13.83 6.88 -9.83
C MET A 80 14.70 8.05 -9.35
N ARG A 81 15.77 7.83 -8.57
CA ARG A 81 16.28 6.55 -8.02
C ARG A 81 15.77 6.23 -6.60
N ALA A 82 15.32 7.24 -5.86
CA ALA A 82 14.94 7.08 -4.47
C ALA A 82 13.68 6.23 -4.31
N GLY A 83 12.75 6.31 -5.27
CA GLY A 83 11.51 5.55 -5.23
C GLY A 83 11.71 4.03 -5.30
N SER A 84 12.85 3.53 -5.80
CA SER A 84 13.09 2.08 -5.90
C SER A 84 13.02 1.37 -4.55
N VAL A 85 13.34 2.08 -3.47
CA VAL A 85 13.31 1.55 -2.11
C VAL A 85 11.89 1.44 -1.56
N ALA A 86 10.98 2.31 -2.03
CA ALA A 86 9.58 2.34 -1.63
C ALA A 86 8.71 1.28 -2.32
N GLY A 87 9.27 0.55 -3.30
CA GLY A 87 8.54 -0.30 -4.23
C GLY A 87 7.47 -1.16 -3.57
N VAL A 88 6.22 -0.72 -3.69
CA VAL A 88 5.05 -1.50 -3.30
C VAL A 88 4.96 -2.67 -4.28
N GLY A 89 4.87 -3.89 -3.76
CA GLY A 89 4.85 -5.11 -4.56
C GLY A 89 3.81 -5.04 -5.68
N ARG A 90 4.08 -5.69 -6.82
CA ARG A 90 3.09 -5.82 -7.89
C ARG A 90 1.85 -6.51 -7.32
N VAL A 91 0.71 -5.82 -7.33
CA VAL A 91 -0.59 -6.46 -7.17
C VAL A 91 -0.79 -7.29 -8.44
N LYS A 92 -0.42 -8.57 -8.37
CA LYS A 92 -0.72 -9.54 -9.43
C LYS A 92 -2.19 -9.89 -9.29
N GLU A 93 -2.98 -9.39 -10.23
CA GLU A 93 -4.39 -9.72 -10.35
C GLU A 93 -4.53 -11.15 -10.87
N THR A 94 -4.82 -12.10 -9.97
CA THR A 94 -5.26 -13.44 -10.34
C THR A 94 -6.75 -13.37 -10.63
N ARG A 95 -7.13 -13.02 -11.86
CA ARG A 95 -8.49 -13.34 -12.31
C ARG A 95 -8.63 -14.86 -12.31
N PRO A 96 -9.61 -15.46 -11.59
CA PRO A 96 -10.00 -16.82 -11.89
C PRO A 96 -10.44 -16.85 -13.36
N LYS A 97 -9.95 -17.84 -14.12
CA LYS A 97 -10.42 -18.10 -15.49
C LYS A 97 -11.84 -18.62 -15.46
#